data_AF-A0A6B0GP43-F1
#
_entry.id   AF-A0A6B0GP43-F1
#
_cell.length_a   1.000
_cell.length_b   1.000
_cell.length_c   1.000
_cell.angle_alpha   90.00
_cell.angle_beta   90.00
_cell.angle_gamma   90.00
#
_symmetry.space_group_name_H-M   'P 1'
#
loop_
_entity.id
_entity.type
_entity.pdbx_description
1 polymer ?
#
loop_
_entity_poly.entity_id
_entity_poly.type
_entity_poly.pdbx_seq_one_letter_code
_entity_poly.pdbx_strand_id
1 'polypeptide(L)'
;MPDFSTELNRRIRTHQRGLYTATFAIVVEEPDPETRRVVVAHQDAPPESGAGDGPGGGVVVDNVPVASYYAGDGYGMTAPIKKWDHGLLLQTKDPIDQFLTTPDFLVDVPKQRQHDIRDAVFMPMVWTDFEAVPATADGHDPEEWLWMHESGTWMRMRPEAKTGAWEVQHAVGHSALVSDTEITLEYENGTALSVLREEILADGDLHVTGDLVVDGSITAGGDITDGQGNTLADVAATAESAQTTADSASTSTTSLSDTQDVQQTTLDDHEQRISDLESGSST
;
A
#
# COMPACT_ATOMS: atom_id res chain seq x y z
N MET A 1 -51.38 22.82 31.87
CA MET A 1 -50.35 21.76 31.95
C MET A 1 -50.19 21.18 30.55
N PRO A 2 -48.96 21.00 30.03
CA PRO A 2 -48.77 20.26 28.78
C PRO A 2 -49.37 18.86 28.94
N ASP A 3 -50.08 18.40 27.92
CA ASP A 3 -50.61 17.05 27.88
C ASP A 3 -49.46 16.04 28.02
N PHE A 4 -49.56 15.15 29.02
CA PHE A 4 -48.57 14.12 29.31
C PHE A 4 -48.27 13.26 28.08
N SER A 5 -49.26 13.01 27.21
CA SER A 5 -49.07 12.27 25.97
C SER A 5 -48.17 13.03 24.99
N THR A 6 -48.29 14.36 24.94
CA THR A 6 -47.49 15.22 24.06
C THR A 6 -46.04 15.30 24.53
N GLU A 7 -45.81 15.40 25.85
CA GLU A 7 -44.46 15.41 26.43
C GLU A 7 -43.77 14.04 26.34
N LEU A 8 -44.51 12.96 26.55
CA LEU A 8 -44.00 11.59 26.37
C LEU A 8 -43.63 11.33 24.91
N ASN A 9 -44.51 11.68 23.96
CA ASN A 9 -44.23 11.55 22.53
C ASN A 9 -43.03 12.41 22.09
N ARG A 10 -42.88 13.62 22.65
CA ARG A 10 -41.71 14.47 22.41
C ARG A 10 -40.43 13.81 22.93
N ARG A 11 -40.44 13.26 24.14
CA ARG A 11 -39.29 12.56 24.73
C ARG A 11 -38.93 11.29 23.96
N ILE A 12 -39.91 10.46 23.61
CA ILE A 12 -39.70 9.24 22.81
C ILE A 12 -39.08 9.60 21.47
N ARG A 13 -39.63 10.58 20.74
CA ARG A 13 -39.04 11.04 19.46
C ARG A 13 -37.65 11.63 19.61
N THR A 14 -37.37 12.31 20.73
CA THR A 14 -36.04 12.89 20.99
C THR A 14 -35.02 11.80 21.35
N HIS A 15 -35.42 10.72 22.02
CA HIS A 15 -34.54 9.60 22.36
C HIS A 15 -34.40 8.58 21.22
N GLN A 16 -35.43 8.38 20.39
CA GLN A 16 -35.34 7.57 19.16
C GLN A 16 -34.49 8.23 18.07
N ARG A 17 -34.21 9.54 18.16
CA ARG A 17 -33.33 10.25 17.21
C ARG A 17 -31.89 9.73 17.17
N GLY A 18 -31.47 8.92 18.14
CA GLY A 18 -30.13 8.31 18.18
C GLY A 18 -30.11 6.79 18.08
N LEU A 19 -31.21 6.14 17.68
CA LEU A 19 -31.22 4.68 17.55
C LEU A 19 -30.53 4.29 16.23
N TYR A 20 -29.29 3.83 16.32
CA TYR A 20 -28.61 3.14 15.23
C TYR A 20 -28.55 1.66 15.58
N THR A 21 -28.84 0.81 14.61
CA THR A 21 -28.79 -0.64 14.81
C THR A 21 -27.56 -1.17 14.08
N ALA A 22 -26.75 -1.94 14.80
CA ALA A 22 -25.67 -2.73 14.22
C ALA A 22 -26.09 -4.21 14.24
N THR A 23 -25.91 -4.89 13.11
CA THR A 23 -26.22 -6.32 12.98
C THR A 23 -25.12 -7.04 12.21
N PHE A 24 -24.91 -8.32 12.50
CA PHE A 24 -23.99 -9.14 11.71
C PHE A 24 -24.56 -9.45 10.33
N ALA A 25 -23.72 -9.29 9.32
CA ALA A 25 -24.08 -9.54 7.94
C ALA A 25 -22.93 -10.25 7.19
N ILE A 26 -23.30 -10.95 6.12
CA ILE A 26 -22.40 -11.69 5.25
C ILE A 26 -22.58 -11.14 3.83
N VAL A 27 -21.48 -10.91 3.12
CA VAL A 27 -21.50 -10.56 1.70
C VAL A 27 -21.93 -11.78 0.88
N VAL A 28 -22.97 -11.67 0.06
CA VAL A 28 -23.56 -12.83 -0.65
C VAL A 28 -23.26 -12.85 -2.16
N GLU A 29 -22.76 -11.75 -2.70
CA GLU A 29 -22.36 -11.60 -4.10
C GLU A 29 -20.97 -10.96 -4.21
N GLU A 30 -20.35 -11.02 -5.38
CA GLU A 30 -19.08 -10.32 -5.61
C GLU A 30 -19.27 -8.81 -5.48
N PRO A 31 -18.41 -8.10 -4.72
CA PRO A 31 -18.49 -6.65 -4.61
C PRO A 31 -18.30 -5.95 -5.96
N ASP A 32 -19.04 -4.85 -6.16
CA ASP A 32 -18.84 -3.99 -7.33
C ASP A 32 -17.55 -3.16 -7.14
N PRO A 33 -16.50 -3.38 -7.96
CA PRO A 33 -15.22 -2.71 -7.81
C PRO A 33 -15.28 -1.22 -8.17
N GLU A 34 -16.24 -0.79 -8.99
CA GLU A 34 -16.37 0.61 -9.43
C GLU A 34 -17.10 1.45 -8.40
N THR A 35 -18.21 0.94 -7.87
CA THR A 35 -19.07 1.68 -6.93
C THR A 35 -18.72 1.43 -5.47
N ARG A 36 -17.88 0.42 -5.17
CA ARG A 36 -17.56 -0.04 -3.81
C ARG A 36 -18.81 -0.36 -2.99
N ARG A 37 -19.76 -1.04 -3.63
CA ARG A 37 -21.01 -1.48 -3.01
C ARG A 37 -21.11 -3.00 -2.99
N VAL A 38 -21.82 -3.51 -2.00
CA VAL A 38 -21.99 -4.94 -1.73
C VAL A 38 -23.46 -5.31 -1.61
N VAL A 39 -23.75 -6.59 -1.86
CA VAL A 39 -25.01 -7.23 -1.50
C VAL A 39 -24.76 -8.08 -0.26
N VAL A 40 -25.53 -7.83 0.80
CA VAL A 40 -25.33 -8.48 2.11
C VAL A 40 -26.60 -9.16 2.59
N ALA A 41 -26.46 -10.21 3.39
CA ALA A 41 -27.56 -10.87 4.09
C ALA A 41 -27.31 -10.91 5.59
N HIS A 42 -28.37 -10.81 6.39
CA HIS A 42 -28.29 -11.02 7.83
C HIS A 42 -27.84 -12.46 8.18
N GLN A 43 -26.94 -12.59 9.15
CA GLN A 43 -26.37 -13.88 9.56
C GLN A 43 -27.38 -14.78 10.32
N ASP A 44 -28.54 -14.26 10.73
CA ASP A 44 -29.49 -14.95 11.64
C ASP A 44 -30.37 -16.03 10.99
N ALA A 45 -30.19 -16.37 9.71
CA ALA A 45 -31.01 -17.39 9.08
C ALA A 45 -30.31 -18.77 9.13
N PRO A 46 -30.91 -19.78 9.80
CA PRO A 46 -30.35 -21.12 9.80
C PRO A 46 -30.31 -21.70 8.37
N PRO A 47 -29.26 -22.47 8.00
CA PRO A 47 -29.15 -23.11 6.68
C PRO A 47 -30.18 -24.23 6.43
N GLU A 48 -31.14 -24.46 7.32
CA GLU A 48 -32.03 -25.63 7.27
C GLU A 48 -33.38 -25.40 6.57
N SER A 49 -33.40 -24.66 5.46
CA SER A 49 -34.57 -24.65 4.56
C SER A 49 -34.25 -24.96 3.11
N GLY A 50 -33.41 -25.98 2.89
CA GLY A 50 -33.52 -26.88 1.73
C GLY A 50 -33.48 -26.26 0.32
N ALA A 51 -32.99 -25.04 0.15
CA ALA A 51 -32.89 -24.38 -1.14
C ALA A 51 -31.56 -23.63 -1.25
N GLY A 52 -30.58 -24.28 -1.87
CA GLY A 52 -29.40 -23.64 -2.45
C GLY A 52 -28.19 -23.52 -1.52
N ASP A 53 -27.02 -23.82 -2.07
CA ASP A 53 -25.70 -23.73 -1.46
C ASP A 53 -25.31 -22.28 -1.09
N GLY A 54 -25.88 -21.74 -0.01
CA GLY A 54 -25.54 -20.41 0.51
C GLY A 54 -26.00 -20.18 1.96
N PRO A 55 -25.35 -19.28 2.71
CA PRO A 55 -25.72 -18.93 4.07
C PRO A 55 -27.12 -18.30 4.09
N GLY A 56 -28.08 -19.08 4.61
CA GLY A 56 -29.25 -18.65 5.38
C GLY A 56 -30.21 -17.65 4.73
N GLY A 57 -31.49 -18.02 4.60
CA GLY A 57 -32.61 -17.17 4.12
C GLY A 57 -32.96 -15.92 4.95
N GLY A 58 -31.98 -15.08 5.24
CA GLY A 58 -32.11 -13.78 5.89
C GLY A 58 -32.57 -12.70 4.90
N VAL A 59 -32.86 -11.51 5.43
CA VAL A 59 -33.15 -10.35 4.59
C VAL A 59 -31.89 -9.99 3.82
N VAL A 60 -31.97 -9.99 2.50
CA VAL A 60 -30.91 -9.55 1.59
C VAL A 60 -31.08 -8.05 1.34
N VAL A 61 -29.97 -7.33 1.42
CA VAL A 61 -29.87 -5.90 1.19
C VAL A 61 -28.90 -5.66 0.05
N ASP A 62 -29.38 -5.03 -1.00
CA ASP A 62 -28.61 -4.69 -2.19
C ASP A 62 -28.00 -3.29 -2.09
N ASN A 63 -27.00 -3.03 -2.93
CA ASN A 63 -26.45 -1.70 -3.15
C ASN A 63 -25.92 -1.02 -1.86
N VAL A 64 -25.38 -1.79 -0.92
CA VAL A 64 -24.92 -1.27 0.37
C VAL A 64 -23.50 -0.68 0.23
N PRO A 65 -23.27 0.59 0.57
CA PRO A 65 -21.92 1.17 0.56
C PRO A 65 -21.03 0.52 1.61
N VAL A 66 -19.77 0.33 1.24
CA VAL A 66 -18.72 -0.19 2.11
C VAL A 66 -18.05 0.96 2.86
N ALA A 67 -17.92 0.84 4.17
CA ALA A 67 -17.11 1.74 4.98
C ALA A 67 -15.62 1.58 4.62
N SER A 68 -14.95 2.71 4.38
CA SER A 68 -13.50 2.77 4.21
C SER A 68 -12.94 3.77 5.21
N TYR A 69 -11.77 3.44 5.75
CA TYR A 69 -11.00 4.35 6.59
C TYR A 69 -10.25 5.32 5.69
N TYR A 70 -10.97 6.22 5.01
CA TYR A 70 -10.38 7.20 4.09
C TYR A 70 -10.93 8.59 4.42
N ALA A 71 -10.05 9.57 4.56
CA ALA A 71 -10.42 10.94 4.91
C ALA A 71 -9.89 11.94 3.88
N GLY A 72 -10.78 12.44 3.01
CA GLY A 72 -10.52 13.58 2.13
C GLY A 72 -9.40 13.35 1.11
N ASP A 73 -8.42 14.24 1.09
CA ASP A 73 -7.21 14.20 0.26
C ASP A 73 -6.02 13.48 0.93
N GLY A 74 -6.27 12.87 2.09
CA GLY A 74 -5.24 12.24 2.92
C GLY A 74 -5.05 10.74 2.70
N TYR A 75 -4.55 10.11 3.76
CA TYR A 75 -4.33 8.67 3.81
C TYR A 75 -5.63 7.92 4.10
N GLY A 76 -5.71 6.69 3.58
CA GLY A 76 -6.71 5.76 4.05
C GLY A 76 -6.51 4.33 3.58
N MET A 77 -7.34 3.45 4.12
CA MET A 77 -7.30 2.01 3.87
C MET A 77 -8.64 1.52 3.31
N THR A 78 -8.56 0.72 2.26
CA THR A 78 -9.70 -0.01 1.70
C THR A 78 -9.46 -1.50 1.93
N ALA A 79 -10.41 -2.17 2.58
CA ALA A 79 -10.33 -3.61 2.76
C ALA A 79 -10.71 -4.33 1.45
N PRO A 80 -9.97 -5.37 1.03
CA PRO A 80 -10.31 -6.16 -0.15
C PRO A 80 -11.43 -7.14 0.19
N ILE A 81 -12.68 -6.68 0.11
CA ILE A 81 -13.86 -7.48 0.44
C ILE A 81 -14.11 -8.52 -0.66
N LYS A 82 -14.56 -9.71 -0.25
CA LYS A 82 -14.96 -10.81 -1.13
C LYS A 82 -16.35 -11.32 -0.76
N LYS A 83 -16.92 -12.09 -1.67
CA LYS A 83 -18.10 -12.89 -1.37
C LYS A 83 -17.82 -13.81 -0.17
N TRP A 84 -18.80 -13.91 0.73
CA TRP A 84 -18.78 -14.61 2.01
C TRP A 84 -18.02 -13.93 3.15
N ASP A 85 -17.48 -12.73 2.93
CA ASP A 85 -16.89 -11.96 4.03
C ASP A 85 -17.98 -11.56 5.04
N HIS A 86 -17.64 -11.67 6.31
CA HIS A 86 -18.47 -11.25 7.42
C HIS A 86 -18.19 -9.79 7.79
N GLY A 87 -19.17 -9.13 8.38
CA GLY A 87 -19.02 -7.76 8.87
C GLY A 87 -20.22 -7.27 9.66
N LEU A 88 -20.24 -5.96 9.90
CA LEU A 88 -21.35 -5.28 10.55
C LEU A 88 -22.12 -4.43 9.55
N LEU A 89 -23.43 -4.61 9.52
CA LEU A 89 -24.34 -3.70 8.85
C LEU A 89 -24.81 -2.65 9.85
N LEU A 90 -24.40 -1.39 9.62
CA LEU A 90 -24.82 -0.22 10.39
C LEU A 90 -26.00 0.45 9.70
N GLN A 91 -27.19 0.29 10.26
CA GLN A 91 -28.41 0.90 9.73
C GLN A 91 -28.52 2.35 10.19
N THR A 92 -28.67 3.26 9.23
CA THR A 92 -28.92 4.67 9.49
C THR A 92 -30.40 4.90 9.78
N LYS A 93 -30.67 5.95 10.55
CA LYS A 93 -32.05 6.34 10.86
C LYS A 93 -32.76 6.93 9.64
N ASP A 94 -32.05 7.75 8.89
CA ASP A 94 -32.56 8.47 7.72
C ASP A 94 -31.85 7.96 6.45
N PRO A 95 -32.41 8.16 5.25
CA PRO A 95 -31.89 7.52 4.05
C PRO A 95 -30.46 7.90 3.69
N ILE A 96 -29.64 6.88 3.42
CA ILE A 96 -28.19 7.07 3.31
C ILE A 96 -27.79 7.92 2.11
N ASP A 97 -28.52 7.81 0.99
CA ASP A 97 -28.25 8.56 -0.23
C ASP A 97 -28.29 10.09 -0.01
N GLN A 98 -29.05 10.56 0.98
CA GLN A 98 -29.08 11.98 1.34
C GLN A 98 -27.78 12.44 2.00
N PHE A 99 -27.15 11.57 2.79
CA PHE A 99 -25.87 11.84 3.45
C PHE A 99 -24.67 11.66 2.52
N LEU A 100 -24.79 10.75 1.53
CA LEU A 100 -23.71 10.50 0.57
C LEU A 100 -23.57 11.61 -0.48
N THR A 101 -24.63 12.37 -0.74
CA THR A 101 -24.67 13.35 -1.84
C THR A 101 -24.51 14.80 -1.39
N THR A 102 -24.78 15.13 -0.12
CA THR A 102 -24.75 16.52 0.35
C THR A 102 -24.06 16.63 1.72
N PRO A 103 -22.92 17.35 1.83
CA PRO A 103 -22.25 17.62 3.12
C PRO A 103 -23.06 18.48 4.10
N ASP A 104 -24.16 19.10 3.64
CA ASP A 104 -24.94 20.04 4.42
C ASP A 104 -25.92 19.30 5.37
N PHE A 105 -25.49 19.21 6.63
CA PHE A 105 -26.14 18.53 7.76
C PHE A 105 -27.56 18.99 8.16
N LEU A 106 -28.25 19.83 7.39
CA LEU A 106 -29.39 20.61 7.90
C LEU A 106 -30.60 20.72 6.97
N VAL A 107 -30.89 19.69 6.17
CA VAL A 107 -32.21 19.60 5.53
C VAL A 107 -33.10 18.73 6.40
N ASP A 108 -34.16 19.34 6.94
CA ASP A 108 -35.20 18.65 7.71
C ASP A 108 -35.80 17.55 6.81
N VAL A 109 -35.36 16.30 7.00
CA VAL A 109 -35.72 15.19 6.12
C VAL A 109 -37.24 15.04 6.16
N PRO A 110 -37.95 15.10 5.01
CA PRO A 110 -39.38 14.86 4.95
C PRO A 110 -39.71 13.55 5.67
N LYS A 111 -40.89 13.42 6.28
CA LYS A 111 -41.35 12.22 6.98
C LYS A 111 -41.29 10.97 6.08
N GLN A 112 -40.13 10.36 5.98
CA GLN A 112 -39.86 9.14 5.28
C GLN A 112 -39.79 8.00 6.30
N ARG A 113 -39.81 6.77 5.79
CA ARG A 113 -39.66 5.58 6.63
C ARG A 113 -38.27 5.64 7.27
N GLN A 114 -38.25 5.77 8.59
CA GLN A 114 -37.00 5.74 9.35
C GLN A 114 -36.58 4.30 9.56
N HIS A 115 -35.26 4.05 9.54
CA HIS A 115 -34.65 2.73 9.72
C HIS A 115 -35.04 1.71 8.62
N ASP A 116 -35.01 2.11 7.34
CA ASP A 116 -35.07 1.09 6.29
C ASP A 116 -33.75 0.30 6.31
N ILE A 117 -33.85 -1.02 6.14
CA ILE A 117 -32.71 -1.92 6.16
C ILE A 117 -31.73 -1.65 5.01
N ARG A 118 -32.22 -1.03 3.93
CA ARG A 118 -31.44 -0.56 2.78
C ARG A 118 -30.63 0.69 3.07
N ASP A 119 -31.01 1.44 4.09
CA ASP A 119 -30.30 2.63 4.52
C ASP A 119 -29.21 2.21 5.50
N ALA A 120 -28.14 1.62 4.98
CA ALA A 120 -27.09 1.05 5.81
C ALA A 120 -25.70 1.22 5.20
N VAL A 121 -24.68 1.11 6.06
CA VAL A 121 -23.27 1.00 5.67
C VAL A 121 -22.75 -0.35 6.11
N PHE A 122 -22.06 -1.06 5.22
CA PHE A 122 -21.36 -2.29 5.56
C PHE A 122 -19.96 -1.97 6.05
N MET A 123 -19.63 -2.38 7.27
CA MET A 123 -18.28 -2.35 7.81
C MET A 123 -17.66 -3.74 7.67
N PRO A 124 -16.63 -3.89 6.83
CA PRO A 124 -16.00 -5.18 6.61
C PRO A 124 -15.26 -5.67 7.86
N MET A 125 -15.34 -6.99 8.07
CA MET A 125 -14.61 -7.80 9.04
C MET A 125 -14.71 -7.37 10.51
N VAL A 126 -15.37 -8.22 11.30
CA VAL A 126 -15.19 -8.24 12.76
C VAL A 126 -14.51 -9.56 13.07
N TRP A 127 -13.30 -9.50 13.64
CA TRP A 127 -12.65 -10.70 14.18
C TRP A 127 -13.59 -11.35 15.19
N THR A 128 -13.93 -12.61 14.94
CA THR A 128 -14.73 -13.40 15.88
C THR A 128 -13.84 -14.38 16.62
N ASP A 129 -14.30 -14.88 17.77
CA ASP A 129 -13.59 -15.92 18.53
C ASP A 129 -13.43 -17.25 17.74
N PHE A 130 -14.11 -17.38 16.59
CA PHE A 130 -13.98 -18.53 15.69
C PHE A 130 -12.82 -18.40 14.70
N GLU A 131 -12.29 -17.18 14.54
CA GLU A 131 -11.19 -16.88 13.64
C GLU A 131 -9.90 -16.76 14.44
N ALA A 132 -8.83 -17.39 13.95
CA ALA A 132 -7.51 -17.15 14.50
C ALA A 132 -7.11 -15.70 14.19
N VAL A 133 -6.59 -14.99 15.20
CA VAL A 133 -5.92 -13.72 14.97
C VAL A 133 -4.72 -14.00 14.06
N PRO A 134 -4.56 -13.28 12.93
CA PRO A 134 -3.40 -13.45 12.06
C PRO A 134 -2.13 -13.23 12.86
N ALA A 135 -1.15 -14.09 12.62
CA ALA A 135 0.13 -14.03 13.28
C ALA A 135 1.22 -14.36 12.27
N THR A 136 2.37 -13.72 12.42
CA THR A 136 3.57 -14.07 11.63
C THR A 136 4.15 -15.38 12.15
N ALA A 137 5.19 -15.90 11.48
CA ALA A 137 5.82 -17.17 11.85
C ALA A 137 6.38 -17.18 13.30
N ASP A 138 6.73 -16.02 13.82
CA ASP A 138 7.21 -15.79 15.19
C ASP A 138 6.10 -15.44 16.20
N GLY A 139 4.83 -15.43 15.77
CA GLY A 139 3.67 -15.17 16.63
C GLY A 139 3.11 -13.75 16.47
N HIS A 140 2.19 -13.38 17.36
CA HIS A 140 1.64 -12.03 17.46
C HIS A 140 2.28 -11.31 18.64
N ASP A 141 2.73 -10.08 18.42
CA ASP A 141 3.22 -9.18 19.47
C ASP A 141 2.10 -8.20 19.87
N PRO A 142 1.69 -8.11 21.14
CA PRO A 142 0.60 -7.22 21.55
C PRO A 142 0.87 -5.73 21.30
N GLU A 143 2.11 -5.33 21.06
CA GLU A 143 2.48 -3.93 20.78
C GLU A 143 2.66 -3.64 19.29
N GLU A 144 2.40 -4.63 18.41
CA GLU A 144 2.56 -4.45 16.97
C GLU A 144 1.31 -3.92 16.26
N TRP A 145 1.57 -3.24 15.15
CA TRP A 145 0.61 -2.92 14.11
C TRP A 145 0.87 -3.85 12.94
N LEU A 146 -0.05 -4.79 12.69
CA LEU A 146 0.10 -5.82 11.66
C LEU A 146 -0.85 -5.58 10.50
N TRP A 147 -0.31 -5.49 9.29
CA TRP A 147 -1.04 -5.62 8.04
C TRP A 147 -0.70 -6.97 7.43
N MET A 148 -1.70 -7.84 7.27
CA MET A 148 -1.51 -9.18 6.73
C MET A 148 -2.57 -9.48 5.67
N HIS A 149 -2.13 -10.05 4.56
CA HIS A 149 -2.99 -10.60 3.52
C HIS A 149 -3.12 -12.12 3.69
N GLU A 150 -4.24 -12.69 3.23
CA GLU A 150 -4.45 -14.14 3.21
C GLU A 150 -3.38 -14.91 2.41
N SER A 151 -2.70 -14.24 1.47
CA SER A 151 -1.56 -14.81 0.73
C SER A 151 -0.35 -15.13 1.62
N GLY A 152 -0.35 -14.67 2.87
CA GLY A 152 0.80 -14.75 3.79
C GLY A 152 1.77 -13.58 3.65
N THR A 153 1.50 -12.62 2.78
CA THR A 153 2.26 -11.36 2.71
C THR A 153 1.87 -10.48 3.88
N TRP A 154 2.84 -9.92 4.59
CA TRP A 154 2.60 -9.05 5.71
C TRP A 154 3.62 -7.93 5.81
N MET A 155 3.17 -6.84 6.43
CA MET A 155 3.99 -5.75 6.92
C MET A 155 3.62 -5.55 8.39
N ARG A 156 4.61 -5.44 9.26
CA ARG A 156 4.37 -5.14 10.68
C ARG A 156 5.19 -3.97 11.13
N MET A 157 4.69 -3.24 12.10
CA MET A 157 5.39 -2.15 12.76
C MET A 157 5.33 -2.36 14.27
N ARG A 158 6.47 -2.37 14.95
CA ARG A 158 6.53 -2.63 16.40
C ARG A 158 7.66 -1.82 17.04
N PRO A 159 7.57 -1.54 18.34
CA PRO A 159 8.70 -0.98 19.08
C PRO A 159 9.83 -2.02 19.20
N GLU A 160 11.06 -1.60 18.94
CA GLU A 160 12.26 -2.39 19.17
C GLU A 160 12.59 -2.33 20.66
N ALA A 161 12.56 -3.49 21.32
CA ALA A 161 12.52 -3.60 22.77
C ALA A 161 13.74 -3.01 23.51
N LYS A 162 14.87 -2.79 22.83
CA LYS A 162 16.12 -2.34 23.45
C LYS A 162 16.40 -0.86 23.26
N THR A 163 16.05 -0.33 22.10
CA THR A 163 16.36 1.03 21.66
C THR A 163 15.15 1.95 21.75
N GLY A 164 13.93 1.41 21.73
CA GLY A 164 12.70 2.19 21.62
C GLY A 164 12.45 2.75 20.22
N ALA A 165 13.31 2.42 19.24
CA ALA A 165 13.07 2.72 17.84
C ALA A 165 11.87 1.91 17.32
N TRP A 166 11.25 2.37 16.24
CA TRP A 166 10.19 1.64 15.56
C TRP A 166 10.76 0.80 14.43
N GLU A 167 10.54 -0.50 14.48
CA GLU A 167 10.89 -1.42 13.40
C GLU A 167 9.67 -1.62 12.50
N VAL A 168 9.79 -1.29 11.21
CA VAL A 168 8.87 -1.73 10.16
C VAL A 168 9.49 -2.92 9.46
N GLN A 169 8.80 -4.05 9.38
CA GLN A 169 9.31 -5.27 8.77
C GLN A 169 8.35 -5.83 7.72
N HIS A 170 8.91 -6.35 6.64
CA HIS A 170 8.18 -7.04 5.59
C HIS A 170 8.45 -8.56 5.64
N ALA A 171 7.49 -9.35 5.15
CA ALA A 171 7.55 -10.81 5.13
C ALA A 171 8.80 -11.42 4.46
N VAL A 172 9.45 -10.69 3.56
CA VAL A 172 10.65 -11.13 2.83
C VAL A 172 11.96 -10.69 3.51
N GLY A 173 11.90 -10.33 4.79
CA GLY A 173 13.10 -10.00 5.57
C GLY A 173 13.67 -8.59 5.33
N HIS A 174 12.96 -7.73 4.60
CA HIS A 174 13.29 -6.29 4.56
C HIS A 174 12.80 -5.62 5.83
N SER A 175 13.57 -4.66 6.33
CA SER A 175 13.19 -3.87 7.50
C SER A 175 13.64 -2.41 7.39
N ALA A 176 12.95 -1.56 8.13
CA ALA A 176 13.33 -0.20 8.40
C ALA A 176 13.32 0.02 9.91
N LEU A 177 14.45 0.44 10.47
CA LEU A 177 14.54 0.87 11.86
C LEU A 177 14.49 2.39 11.90
N VAL A 178 13.45 2.94 12.52
CA VAL A 178 13.19 4.37 12.60
C VAL A 178 13.39 4.83 14.04
N SER A 179 14.38 5.68 14.25
CA SER A 179 14.67 6.32 15.53
C SER A 179 14.49 7.84 15.44
N ASP A 180 14.70 8.54 16.55
CA ASP A 180 14.64 10.00 16.59
C ASP A 180 15.74 10.68 15.74
N THR A 181 16.84 9.97 15.45
CA THR A 181 18.03 10.54 14.80
C THR A 181 18.41 9.87 13.49
N GLU A 182 17.93 8.65 13.24
CA GLU A 182 18.38 7.81 12.12
C GLU A 182 17.25 6.92 11.62
N ILE A 183 17.21 6.74 10.29
CA ILE A 183 16.44 5.70 9.62
C ILE A 183 17.42 4.75 8.95
N THR A 184 17.43 3.49 9.39
CA THR A 184 18.24 2.43 8.80
C THR A 184 17.34 1.52 7.96
N LEU A 185 17.68 1.30 6.70
CA LEU A 185 16.95 0.37 5.83
C LEU A 185 17.82 -0.88 5.61
N GLU A 186 17.30 -2.05 5.93
CA GLU A 186 17.96 -3.34 5.72
C GLU A 186 17.17 -4.19 4.73
N TYR A 187 17.90 -4.84 3.83
CA TYR A 187 17.32 -5.66 2.76
C TYR A 187 17.92 -7.07 2.80
N GLU A 188 17.15 -8.04 2.31
CA GLU A 188 17.63 -9.42 2.25
C GLU A 188 18.79 -9.50 1.26
N ASN A 189 19.78 -10.35 1.56
CA ASN A 189 20.98 -10.47 0.75
C ASN A 189 20.63 -10.82 -0.71
N GLY A 190 21.20 -10.10 -1.67
CA GLY A 190 20.91 -10.26 -3.10
C GLY A 190 19.67 -9.52 -3.60
N THR A 191 19.01 -8.74 -2.74
CA THR A 191 17.96 -7.80 -3.15
C THR A 191 18.48 -6.37 -3.21
N ALA A 192 17.90 -5.56 -4.09
CA ALA A 192 18.29 -4.16 -4.28
C ALA A 192 17.20 -3.22 -3.77
N LEU A 193 17.59 -2.13 -3.11
CA LEU A 193 16.70 -1.00 -2.91
C LEU A 193 16.53 -0.26 -4.25
N SER A 194 15.29 -0.25 -4.74
CA SER A 194 14.92 0.55 -5.91
C SER A 194 14.03 1.71 -5.48
N VAL A 195 14.46 2.93 -5.78
CA VAL A 195 13.70 4.15 -5.51
C VAL A 195 13.16 4.67 -6.84
N LEU A 196 11.86 4.48 -7.05
CA LEU A 196 11.16 4.94 -8.26
C LEU A 196 10.68 6.38 -8.06
N ARG A 197 11.59 7.34 -8.21
CA ARG A 197 11.31 8.78 -8.16
C ARG A 197 12.06 9.49 -9.27
N GLU A 198 11.53 10.63 -9.70
CA GLU A 198 12.22 11.50 -10.66
C GLU A 198 13.45 12.16 -10.02
N GLU A 199 13.42 12.41 -8.70
CA GLU A 199 14.49 13.09 -7.98
C GLU A 199 14.66 12.50 -6.58
N ILE A 200 15.91 12.35 -6.15
CA ILE A 200 16.30 12.01 -4.78
C ILE A 200 17.22 13.12 -4.29
N LEU A 201 16.80 13.82 -3.24
CA LEU A 201 17.55 14.90 -2.62
C LEU A 201 18.22 14.40 -1.34
N ALA A 202 19.54 14.53 -1.26
CA ALA A 202 20.31 14.34 -0.03
C ALA A 202 20.72 15.72 0.50
N ASP A 203 20.13 16.13 1.63
CA ASP A 203 20.52 17.36 2.35
C ASP A 203 21.67 17.03 3.30
N GLY A 204 22.85 16.81 2.72
CA GLY A 204 24.07 16.39 3.43
C GLY A 204 25.01 15.57 2.57
N ASP A 205 25.99 14.93 3.21
CA ASP A 205 26.97 14.07 2.54
C ASP A 205 26.38 12.70 2.22
N LEU A 206 26.63 12.21 0.99
CA LEU A 206 26.30 10.85 0.58
C LEU A 206 27.55 9.97 0.67
N HIS A 207 27.53 8.98 1.55
CA HIS A 207 28.58 7.97 1.64
C HIS A 207 28.11 6.66 0.98
N VAL A 208 28.83 6.21 -0.06
CA VAL A 208 28.54 4.94 -0.76
C VAL A 208 29.67 3.96 -0.50
N THR A 209 29.33 2.81 0.09
CA THR A 209 30.24 1.68 0.26
C THR A 209 30.08 0.72 -0.92
N GLY A 210 30.95 0.84 -1.91
CA GLY A 210 30.92 0.03 -3.14
C GLY A 210 31.02 0.88 -4.39
N ASP A 211 30.50 0.35 -5.49
CA ASP A 211 30.51 1.04 -6.78
C ASP A 211 29.32 1.99 -6.89
N LEU A 212 29.60 3.24 -7.27
CA LEU A 212 28.57 4.20 -7.68
C LEU A 212 28.50 4.19 -9.20
N VAL A 213 27.37 3.75 -9.75
CA VAL A 213 27.13 3.75 -11.20
C VAL A 213 26.17 4.89 -11.53
N VAL A 214 26.59 5.80 -12.39
CA VAL A 214 25.78 6.94 -12.87
C VAL A 214 25.68 6.83 -14.38
N ASP A 215 24.46 6.82 -14.92
CA ASP A 215 24.16 6.73 -16.37
C ASP A 215 24.87 5.56 -17.09
N GLY A 216 24.98 4.40 -16.43
CA GLY A 216 25.61 3.20 -16.98
C GLY A 216 27.15 3.25 -17.01
N SER A 217 27.77 4.32 -16.50
CA SER A 217 29.21 4.39 -16.29
C SER A 217 29.56 4.07 -14.83
N ILE A 218 30.46 3.10 -14.63
CA ILE A 218 30.96 2.74 -13.29
C ILE A 218 31.92 3.83 -12.83
N THR A 219 31.58 4.52 -11.74
CA THR A 219 32.50 5.35 -10.98
C THR A 219 32.94 4.54 -9.77
N ALA A 220 34.03 3.79 -9.93
CA ALA A 220 34.55 2.95 -8.86
C ALA A 220 35.08 3.82 -7.70
N GLY A 221 34.45 3.71 -6.53
CA GLY A 221 34.91 4.09 -5.18
C GLY A 221 35.83 5.31 -5.01
N GLY A 222 35.29 6.53 -5.12
CA GLY A 222 35.86 7.83 -4.66
C GLY A 222 36.62 8.65 -5.73
N ASP A 223 36.58 9.98 -5.84
CA ASP A 223 36.02 11.08 -5.02
C ASP A 223 35.02 11.94 -5.83
N ILE A 224 33.95 12.43 -5.19
CA ILE A 224 33.21 13.60 -5.66
C ILE A 224 33.41 14.72 -4.64
N THR A 225 34.29 15.65 -4.99
CA THR A 225 34.65 16.93 -4.34
C THR A 225 34.84 17.00 -2.84
N ASP A 226 36.00 17.49 -2.42
CA ASP A 226 36.20 17.89 -1.02
C ASP A 226 35.33 19.12 -0.65
N GLY A 227 35.08 19.31 0.64
CA GLY A 227 34.44 20.51 1.20
C GLY A 227 35.26 21.81 1.04
N GLN A 228 36.26 21.77 0.16
CA GLN A 228 37.14 22.85 -0.28
C GLN A 228 37.06 23.07 -1.81
N GLY A 229 36.32 22.23 -2.56
CA GLY A 229 35.93 22.42 -3.96
C GLY A 229 36.73 21.71 -5.06
N ASN A 230 37.59 20.72 -4.80
CA ASN A 230 38.42 20.07 -5.85
C ASN A 230 37.82 18.75 -6.38
N THR A 231 37.67 18.61 -7.70
CA THR A 231 37.02 17.45 -8.36
C THR A 231 38.04 16.45 -8.94
N LEU A 232 37.57 15.26 -9.34
CA LEU A 232 38.29 14.27 -10.17
C LEU A 232 38.98 14.86 -11.44
N ALA A 233 38.66 16.09 -11.86
CA ALA A 233 39.32 16.78 -12.96
C ALA A 233 40.80 17.15 -12.68
N ASP A 234 41.24 17.20 -11.41
CA ASP A 234 42.62 17.57 -11.09
C ASP A 234 43.64 16.42 -11.30
N VAL A 235 43.17 15.18 -11.32
CA VAL A 235 44.00 14.00 -11.67
C VAL A 235 44.13 13.86 -13.19
N ALA A 236 43.09 14.24 -13.94
CA ALA A 236 43.19 14.34 -15.40
C ALA A 236 44.20 15.42 -15.83
N ALA A 237 44.29 16.54 -15.11
CA ALA A 237 45.31 17.57 -15.33
C ALA A 237 46.75 17.10 -15.00
N THR A 238 46.91 16.11 -14.13
CA THR A 238 48.21 15.50 -13.83
C THR A 238 48.62 14.49 -14.93
N ALA A 239 47.65 13.82 -15.56
CA ALA A 239 47.88 12.96 -16.74
C ALA A 239 48.29 13.76 -17.99
N GLU A 240 47.78 14.98 -18.16
CA GLU A 240 48.20 15.89 -19.24
C GLU A 240 49.66 16.35 -19.07
N SER A 241 50.12 16.52 -17.82
CA SER A 241 51.55 16.81 -17.53
C SER A 241 52.49 15.61 -17.76
N ALA A 242 51.99 14.37 -17.58
CA ALA A 242 52.72 13.15 -17.87
C ALA A 242 52.79 12.86 -19.37
N GLN A 243 51.76 13.23 -20.14
CA GLN A 243 51.73 13.10 -21.60
C GLN A 243 52.75 14.02 -22.29
N THR A 244 52.94 15.24 -21.79
CA THR A 244 54.02 16.14 -22.27
C THR A 244 55.44 15.64 -21.98
N THR A 245 55.60 14.65 -21.11
CA THR A 245 56.92 14.06 -20.81
C THR A 245 57.20 12.78 -21.63
N ALA A 246 56.16 12.13 -22.18
CA ALA A 246 56.28 10.94 -23.02
C ALA A 246 56.41 11.25 -24.53
N ASP A 247 55.98 12.43 -24.98
CA ASP A 247 56.07 12.88 -26.39
C ASP A 247 57.50 13.13 -26.90
N SER A 248 58.52 12.94 -26.07
CA SER A 248 59.93 13.01 -26.49
C SER A 248 60.55 11.65 -26.85
N ALA A 249 59.79 10.54 -26.84
CA ALA A 249 60.34 9.21 -27.14
C ALA A 249 59.45 8.37 -28.08
N SER A 250 59.47 8.73 -29.36
CA SER A 250 59.60 7.79 -30.49
C SER A 250 58.64 6.58 -30.58
N THR A 251 57.75 6.69 -31.58
CA THR A 251 57.49 5.69 -32.65
C THR A 251 56.74 4.40 -32.29
N SER A 252 55.44 4.33 -32.62
CA SER A 252 54.87 3.44 -33.67
C SER A 252 53.34 3.46 -33.61
N THR A 253 52.76 3.66 -34.79
CA THR A 253 51.32 3.75 -35.07
C THR A 253 50.62 2.40 -35.03
N THR A 254 49.53 2.29 -34.27
CA THR A 254 48.43 1.35 -34.52
C THR A 254 47.12 2.15 -34.42
N SER A 255 46.30 2.09 -35.46
CA SER A 255 45.14 2.95 -35.69
C SER A 255 43.93 2.56 -34.83
N LEU A 256 43.17 3.57 -34.40
CA LEU A 256 41.91 3.53 -33.63
C LEU A 256 40.72 2.83 -34.33
N SER A 257 40.92 2.22 -35.51
CA SER A 257 39.88 1.48 -36.23
C SER A 257 39.51 0.16 -35.57
N ASP A 258 40.48 -0.51 -34.95
CA ASP A 258 40.32 -1.92 -34.55
C ASP A 258 39.50 -2.06 -33.25
N THR A 259 39.36 -0.98 -32.47
CA THR A 259 38.57 -0.98 -31.23
C THR A 259 37.08 -0.69 -31.48
N GLN A 260 36.74 0.02 -32.56
CA GLN A 260 35.33 0.26 -32.93
C GLN A 260 34.67 -1.00 -33.53
N ASP A 261 35.42 -1.78 -34.31
CA ASP A 261 34.90 -3.03 -34.91
C ASP A 261 34.57 -4.11 -33.85
N VAL A 262 35.30 -4.14 -32.74
CA VAL A 262 35.04 -5.07 -31.62
C VAL A 262 33.80 -4.64 -30.81
N GLN A 263 33.58 -3.34 -30.60
CA GLN A 263 32.39 -2.87 -29.89
C GLN A 263 31.11 -3.01 -30.71
N GLN A 264 31.18 -2.85 -32.04
CA GLN A 264 30.02 -3.04 -32.92
C GLN A 264 29.60 -4.51 -33.02
N THR A 265 30.56 -5.44 -33.16
CA THR A 265 30.24 -6.89 -33.19
C THR A 265 29.66 -7.40 -31.88
N THR A 266 30.02 -6.80 -30.74
CA THR A 266 29.46 -7.20 -29.43
C THR A 266 28.04 -6.67 -29.22
N LEU A 267 27.69 -5.52 -29.81
CA LEU A 267 26.32 -4.97 -29.78
C LEU A 267 25.38 -5.76 -30.69
N ASP A 268 25.82 -6.10 -31.91
CA ASP A 268 25.01 -6.85 -32.87
C ASP A 268 24.69 -8.27 -32.34
N ASP A 269 25.63 -8.93 -31.65
CA ASP A 269 25.40 -10.22 -30.98
C ASP A 269 24.42 -10.13 -29.80
N HIS A 270 24.33 -8.97 -29.14
CA HIS A 270 23.40 -8.75 -28.03
C HIS A 270 21.98 -8.46 -28.53
N GLU A 271 21.83 -7.69 -29.59
CA GLU A 271 20.51 -7.43 -30.21
C GLU A 271 19.93 -8.70 -30.84
N GLN A 272 20.76 -9.56 -31.44
CA GLN A 272 20.31 -10.84 -32.00
C GLN A 272 19.84 -11.83 -30.92
N ARG A 273 20.50 -11.87 -29.76
CA ARG A 273 20.08 -12.70 -28.61
C ARG A 273 18.76 -12.24 -27.98
N ILE A 274 18.44 -10.95 -28.03
CA ILE A 274 17.17 -10.40 -27.53
C ILE A 274 16.03 -10.76 -28.49
N SER A 275 16.25 -10.64 -29.80
CA SER A 275 15.26 -11.02 -30.83
C SER A 275 14.90 -12.52 -30.82
N ASP A 276 15.86 -13.39 -30.50
CA ASP A 276 15.63 -14.84 -30.40
C ASP A 276 14.85 -15.23 -29.13
N LEU A 277 14.92 -14.43 -28.06
CA LEU A 277 14.15 -14.62 -26.84
C LEU A 277 12.69 -14.16 -26.98
N GLU A 278 12.44 -13.10 -27.73
CA GLU A 278 11.09 -12.58 -27.96
C GLU A 278 10.29 -13.42 -28.98
N SER A 279 10.97 -14.08 -29.92
CA SER A 279 10.33 -14.96 -30.91
C SER A 279 10.06 -16.39 -30.40
N GLY A 280 10.62 -16.78 -29.25
CA GLY A 280 10.43 -18.10 -28.63
C GLY A 280 9.21 -18.25 -27.72
N SER A 281 8.41 -17.19 -27.51
CA SER A 281 7.27 -17.18 -26.56
C SER A 281 5.91 -17.37 -27.22
N SER A 282 5.83 -18.09 -28.34
CA SER A 282 4.55 -18.53 -28.91
C SER A 282 4.64 -19.95 -29.46
N THR A 283 4.45 -20.92 -28.55
CA THR A 283 3.78 -22.21 -28.79
C THR A 283 3.08 -22.64 -27.53
#